data_AF-A0A2G9N256-F1
#
_entry.id   AF-A0A2G9N256-F1
#
_cell.length_a   1.000
_cell.length_b   1.000
_cell.length_c   1.000
_cell.angle_alpha   90.00
_cell.angle_beta   90.00
_cell.angle_gamma   90.00
#
_symmetry.space_group_name_H-M   'P 1'
#
loop_
_entity.id
_entity.type
_entity.pdbx_description
1 polymer ?
#
loop_
_entity_poly.entity_id
_entity_poly.type
_entity_poly.pdbx_seq_one_letter_code
_entity_poly.pdbx_strand_id
1 'polypeptide(L)'
;MGETLVRMEGAQELIVDKLTKNGLYKTRSEVIRAGVLELAEKHKLFKNAKELEDELAVKKMQKISEEISKGKLKTQSWQEVKKKYNFK
;
A
#
# COMPACT_ATOMS: atom_id res chain seq x y z
N MET A 1 2.68 -6.41 -4.56
CA MET A 1 1.60 -5.48 -4.97
C MET A 1 0.52 -6.32 -5.60
N GLY A 2 -0.74 -6.12 -5.24
CA GLY A 2 -1.86 -6.78 -5.92
C GLY A 2 -2.23 -6.00 -7.18
N GLU A 3 -2.66 -6.71 -8.21
CA GLU A 3 -3.26 -6.10 -9.41
C GLU A 3 -4.78 -6.15 -9.28
N THR A 4 -5.44 -5.04 -9.59
CA THR A 4 -6.91 -4.95 -9.60
C THR A 4 -7.35 -4.44 -10.95
N LEU A 5 -8.18 -5.23 -11.64
CA LEU A 5 -8.83 -4.82 -12.87
C LEU A 5 -10.13 -4.10 -12.54
N VAL A 6 -10.32 -2.91 -13.10
CA VAL A 6 -11.53 -2.10 -12.92
C VAL A 6 -12.06 -1.73 -14.29
N ARG A 7 -13.35 -2.01 -14.53
CA ARG A 7 -14.07 -1.57 -15.72
C ARG A 7 -14.67 -0.20 -15.44
N MET A 8 -14.29 0.79 -16.25
CA MET A 8 -14.80 2.17 -16.16
C MET A 8 -15.54 2.48 -17.45
N GLU A 9 -16.76 3.02 -17.34
CA GLU A 9 -17.59 3.39 -18.48
C GLU A 9 -18.25 4.76 -18.23
N GLY A 10 -18.57 5.46 -19.32
CA GLY A 10 -19.27 6.74 -19.27
C GLY A 10 -18.44 7.86 -18.64
N ALA A 11 -19.01 8.54 -17.64
CA ALA A 11 -18.41 9.73 -17.04
C ALA A 11 -17.02 9.45 -16.41
N GLN A 12 -16.84 8.28 -15.82
CA GLN A 12 -15.59 7.90 -15.14
C GLN A 12 -14.43 7.79 -16.13
N GLU A 13 -14.67 7.11 -17.26
CA GLU A 13 -13.67 6.98 -18.33
C GLU A 13 -13.29 8.35 -18.89
N LEU A 14 -14.28 9.20 -19.16
CA LEU A 14 -14.05 10.54 -19.70
C LEU A 14 -13.24 11.43 -18.75
N ILE A 15 -13.48 11.34 -17.43
CA ILE A 15 -12.74 12.08 -16.42
C ILE A 15 -11.28 11.59 -16.36
N VAL A 16 -11.06 10.28 -16.27
CA VAL A 16 -9.72 9.69 -16.22
C VAL A 16 -8.91 10.05 -17.48
N ASP A 17 -9.57 10.02 -18.64
CA ASP A 17 -8.96 10.43 -19.90
C ASP A 17 -8.57 11.89 -19.95
N LYS A 18 -9.43 12.80 -19.50
CA LYS A 18 -9.10 14.23 -19.44
C LYS A 18 -7.93 14.50 -18.49
N LEU A 19 -7.94 13.88 -17.31
CA LEU A 19 -6.87 14.03 -16.31
C LEU A 19 -5.52 13.55 -16.82
N THR A 20 -5.52 12.47 -17.60
CA THR A 20 -4.29 11.93 -18.19
C THR A 20 -3.85 12.73 -19.42
N LYS A 21 -4.77 13.06 -20.35
CA LYS A 21 -4.47 13.81 -21.59
C LYS A 21 -4.00 15.23 -21.34
N ASN A 22 -4.51 15.88 -20.29
CA ASN A 22 -4.07 17.21 -19.89
C ASN A 22 -2.73 17.21 -19.14
N GLY A 23 -2.14 16.03 -18.89
CA GLY A 23 -0.84 15.89 -18.25
C GLY A 23 -0.85 16.12 -16.73
N LEU A 24 -2.02 16.19 -16.07
CA LEU A 24 -2.09 16.26 -14.61
C LEU A 24 -1.58 14.97 -13.96
N TYR A 25 -1.82 13.84 -14.60
CA TYR A 25 -1.32 12.54 -14.20
C TYR A 25 -0.66 11.85 -15.39
N LYS A 26 0.39 11.06 -15.13
CA LYS A 26 1.15 10.38 -16.17
C LYS A 26 0.42 9.14 -16.67
N THR A 27 -0.33 8.46 -15.80
CA THR A 27 -1.04 7.22 -16.14
C THR A 27 -2.44 7.17 -15.54
N ARG A 28 -3.35 6.44 -16.20
CA ARG A 28 -4.70 6.16 -15.66
C ARG A 28 -4.65 5.53 -14.27
N SER A 29 -3.67 4.66 -14.01
CA SER A 29 -3.48 4.03 -12.71
C SER A 29 -3.11 5.02 -11.60
N GLU A 30 -2.37 6.09 -11.90
CA GLU A 30 -2.10 7.17 -10.94
C GLU A 30 -3.36 7.93 -10.58
N VAL A 31 -4.20 8.25 -11.57
CA VAL A 31 -5.50 8.89 -11.34
C VAL A 31 -6.36 8.07 -10.38
N ILE A 32 -6.45 6.75 -10.62
CA ILE A 32 -7.23 5.84 -9.78
C ILE A 32 -6.67 5.81 -8.35
N ARG A 33 -5.34 5.70 -8.18
CA ARG A 33 -4.72 5.71 -6.84
C ARG A 33 -4.97 7.02 -6.10
N ALA A 34 -4.83 8.15 -6.79
CA ALA A 34 -5.11 9.46 -6.21
C ALA A 34 -6.59 9.57 -5.77
N GLY A 35 -7.52 9.12 -6.62
CA GLY A 35 -8.95 9.09 -6.28
C GLY A 35 -9.27 8.23 -5.07
N VAL A 36 -8.63 7.05 -4.92
CA VAL A 36 -8.83 6.20 -3.73
C VAL A 36 -8.32 6.87 -2.46
N LEU A 37 -7.16 7.54 -2.52
CA LEU A 37 -6.61 8.28 -1.37
C LEU A 37 -7.50 9.46 -0.98
N GLU A 38 -7.96 10.23 -1.97
CA GLU A 38 -8.88 11.35 -1.77
C GLU A 38 -10.19 10.90 -1.12
N LEU A 39 -10.76 9.78 -1.57
CA LEU A 39 -11.96 9.20 -0.97
C LEU A 39 -11.72 8.78 0.49
N ALA A 40 -10.55 8.21 0.79
CA ALA A 40 -10.22 7.83 2.16
C ALA A 40 -10.15 9.05 3.10
N GLU A 41 -9.57 10.16 2.63
CA GLU A 41 -9.53 11.42 3.37
C GLU A 41 -10.94 12.01 3.53
N LYS A 42 -11.72 12.09 2.44
CA LYS A 42 -13.08 12.63 2.43
C LYS A 42 -14.00 11.90 3.42
N HIS A 43 -13.86 10.58 3.52
CA HIS A 43 -14.62 9.75 4.45
C HIS A 43 -14.00 9.64 5.84
N LYS A 44 -12.86 10.31 6.10
CA LYS A 44 -12.11 10.25 7.36
C LYS A 44 -11.87 8.80 7.81
N LEU A 45 -11.55 7.93 6.84
CA LEU A 45 -11.28 6.52 7.12
C LEU A 45 -10.07 6.35 8.03
N PHE A 46 -9.14 7.30 7.97
CA PHE A 46 -8.00 7.41 8.86
C PHE A 46 -8.03 8.81 9.49
N LYS A 47 -7.91 8.92 10.82
CA LYS A 47 -7.92 10.22 11.50
C LYS A 47 -6.59 10.94 11.35
N ASN A 48 -5.51 10.18 11.19
CA ASN A 48 -4.16 10.69 11.01
C ASN A 48 -3.29 9.67 10.25
N ALA A 49 -2.14 10.12 9.74
CA ALA A 49 -1.19 9.25 9.04
C ALA A 49 -0.65 8.12 9.94
N LYS A 50 -0.63 8.34 11.25
CA LYS A 50 -0.13 7.38 12.23
C LYS A 50 -1.02 6.13 12.32
N GLU A 51 -2.34 6.29 12.31
CA GLU A 51 -3.29 5.16 12.29
C GLU A 51 -3.09 4.28 11.04
N LEU A 52 -2.86 4.90 9.88
CA LEU A 52 -2.56 4.17 8.64
C LEU A 52 -1.23 3.39 8.74
N GLU A 53 -0.18 4.01 9.28
CA GLU A 53 1.10 3.35 9.50
C GLU A 53 0.99 2.17 10.47
N ASP A 54 0.28 2.34 11.58
CA ASP A 54 0.05 1.31 12.57
C ASP A 54 -0.72 0.12 11.97
N GLU A 55 -1.79 0.36 11.20
CA GLU A 55 -2.53 -0.71 10.51
C GLU A 55 -1.65 -1.47 9.50
N LEU A 56 -0.83 -0.75 8.73
CA LEU A 56 0.09 -1.36 7.78
C LEU A 56 1.18 -2.18 8.49
N ALA A 57 1.69 -1.69 9.62
CA ALA A 57 2.65 -2.40 10.45
C ALA A 57 2.05 -3.70 10.99
N VAL A 58 0.82 -3.66 11.51
CA VAL A 58 0.10 -4.85 12.01
C VAL A 58 -0.09 -5.88 10.90
N LYS A 59 -0.57 -5.47 9.71
CA LYS A 59 -0.73 -6.39 8.56
C LYS A 59 0.58 -7.05 8.16
N LYS A 60 1.68 -6.28 8.18
CA LYS A 60 3.01 -6.81 7.87
C LYS A 60 3.48 -7.79 8.93
N MET A 61 3.29 -7.48 10.21
CA MET A 61 3.63 -8.38 11.32
C MET A 61 2.84 -9.69 11.25
N GLN A 62 1.54 -9.63 10.97
CA GLN A 62 0.70 -10.81 10.76
C GLN A 62 1.23 -11.68 9.62
N LYS A 63 1.54 -11.08 8.46
CA LYS A 63 2.12 -11.80 7.33
C LYS A 63 3.45 -12.48 7.67
N ILE A 64 4.35 -11.78 8.38
CA ILE A 64 5.62 -12.34 8.83
C ILE A 64 5.38 -13.51 9.80
N SER A 65 4.43 -13.35 10.74
CA SER A 65 4.06 -14.41 11.69
C SER A 65 3.53 -15.66 10.97
N GLU A 66 2.70 -15.50 9.92
CA GLU A 66 2.25 -16.61 9.08
C GLU A 66 3.40 -17.29 8.32
N GLU A 67 4.36 -16.52 7.83
CA GLU A 67 5.52 -17.07 7.11
C GLU A 67 6.46 -17.83 8.06
N ILE A 68 6.59 -17.37 9.32
CA ILE A 68 7.28 -18.10 10.39
C ILE A 68 6.55 -19.41 10.72
N SER A 69 5.23 -19.37 10.89
CA SER A 69 4.45 -20.57 11.22
C SER A 69 4.46 -21.61 10.10
N LYS A 70 4.52 -21.16 8.84
CA LYS A 70 4.72 -22.01 7.65
C LYS A 70 6.17 -22.50 7.48
N GLY A 71 7.08 -22.16 8.41
CA GLY A 71 8.49 -22.56 8.40
C GLY A 71 9.34 -21.90 7.31
N LYS A 72 8.80 -20.88 6.62
CA LYS A 72 9.49 -20.16 5.53
C LYS A 72 10.48 -19.12 6.05
N LEU A 73 10.25 -18.62 7.26
CA LEU A 73 11.13 -17.68 7.97
C LEU A 73 11.54 -18.26 9.31
N LYS A 74 12.83 -18.10 9.65
CA LYS A 74 13.35 -18.44 10.97
C LYS A 74 13.42 -17.18 11.81
N THR A 75 12.90 -17.26 13.04
CA THR A 75 13.17 -16.25 14.07
C THR A 75 14.66 -16.24 14.38
N GLN A 76 15.29 -15.06 14.31
CA GLN A 76 16.71 -14.89 14.62
C GLN A 76 16.84 -14.25 16.00
N SER A 77 17.86 -14.65 16.74
CA SER A 77 18.20 -13.98 18.01
C SER A 77 18.82 -12.60 17.74
N TRP A 78 18.71 -11.69 18.71
CA TRP A 78 19.30 -10.35 18.59
C TRP A 78 20.82 -10.38 18.30
N GLN A 79 21.52 -11.36 18.87
CA GLN A 79 22.96 -11.54 18.66
C GLN A 79 23.28 -12.00 17.22
N GLU A 80 22.43 -12.84 16.62
CA GLU A 80 22.56 -13.28 15.23
C GLU A 80 22.29 -12.14 14.25
N VAL A 81 21.29 -11.31 14.53
CA VAL A 81 20.95 -10.13 13.71
C VAL A 81 22.10 -9.12 13.74
N LYS A 82 22.69 -8.85 14.91
CA LYS A 82 23.86 -7.96 15.03
C LYS A 82 25.04 -8.42 14.19
N LYS A 83 25.37 -9.72 14.24
CA LYS A 83 26.44 -10.30 13.41
C LYS A 83 26.14 -10.24 11.91
N LYS A 84 24.88 -10.46 11.53
CA LYS A 84 24.46 -10.52 10.12
C LYS A 84 24.43 -9.16 9.42
N TYR A 85 24.00 -8.10 10.13
CA TYR A 85 23.85 -6.75 9.57
C TYR A 85 24.90 -5.76 10.06
N ASN A 86 25.89 -6.22 10.82
CA ASN A 86 27.01 -5.43 11.33
C ASN A 86 26.57 -4.18 12.13
N PHE A 87 25.46 -4.31 12.89
CA PHE A 87 25.06 -3.30 13.86
C PHE A 87 26.08 -3.28 15.00
N LYS A 88 26.84 -2.19 15.14
CA LYS A 88 27.67 -1.92 16.32
C LYS A 88 26.76 -1.74 17.54
#